data_AF-A0A1J4Q9T2-F1
#
_entry.id   AF-A0A1J4Q9T2-F1
#
_cell.length_a   1.000
_cell.length_b   1.000
_cell.length_c   1.000
_cell.angle_alpha   90.00
_cell.angle_beta   90.00
_cell.angle_gamma   90.00
#
_symmetry.space_group_name_H-M   'P 1'
#
loop_
_entity.id
_entity.type
_entity.pdbx_description
1 polymer ?
#
loop_
_entity_poly.entity_id
_entity_poly.type
_entity_poly.pdbx_seq_one_letter_code
_entity_poly.pdbx_strand_id
1 'polypeptide(L)'
;MRRVLERIARLVLTYVVLYAVTWVVIGLTLRGDYSFTEDTGLGSGMFVIVGGPTLLLALLAGPAHTQMDVTTFRAALAFPMVFFAWPLVGAGAPEPLVFQVLCQIAFAAYLMPAPLVPENWTPKPR
;
A
#
# COMPACT_ATOMS: atom_id res chain seq x y z
N MET A 1 -17.90 -1.45 -15.89
CA MET A 1 -16.94 -0.34 -15.64
C MET A 1 -17.15 0.35 -14.31
N ARG A 2 -18.32 0.94 -14.01
CA ARG A 2 -18.55 1.71 -12.77
C ARG A 2 -18.15 0.99 -11.46
N ARG A 3 -18.56 -0.28 -11.27
CA ARG A 3 -18.20 -1.08 -10.08
C ARG A 3 -16.70 -1.39 -9.94
N VAL A 4 -15.97 -1.50 -11.05
CA VAL A 4 -14.52 -1.75 -11.03
C VAL A 4 -13.78 -0.45 -10.66
N LEU A 5 -14.21 0.67 -11.23
CA LEU A 5 -13.66 1.99 -10.90
C LEU A 5 -13.87 2.34 -9.42
N GLU A 6 -15.04 2.03 -8.85
CA GLU A 6 -15.32 2.22 -7.42
C GLU A 6 -14.42 1.36 -6.52
N ARG A 7 -14.10 0.12 -6.93
CA ARG A 7 -13.17 -0.76 -6.18
C ARG A 7 -11.74 -0.28 -6.26
N ILE A 8 -11.29 0.16 -7.44
CA ILE A 8 -9.95 0.74 -7.64
C ILE A 8 -9.82 2.02 -6.82
N ALA A 9 -10.80 2.93 -6.90
CA ALA A 9 -10.79 4.17 -6.14
C ALA A 9 -10.77 3.90 -4.62
N ARG A 10 -11.56 2.93 -4.15
CA ARG A 10 -11.55 2.50 -2.74
C ARG A 10 -10.18 1.97 -2.34
N LEU A 11 -9.57 1.09 -3.14
CA LEU A 11 -8.25 0.55 -2.86
C LEU A 11 -7.20 1.66 -2.73
N VAL A 12 -7.15 2.55 -3.72
CA VAL A 12 -6.19 3.67 -3.73
C VAL A 12 -6.41 4.56 -2.51
N LEU A 13 -7.66 4.96 -2.25
CA LEU A 13 -8.00 5.80 -1.11
C LEU A 13 -7.63 5.14 0.22
N THR A 14 -7.94 3.85 0.39
CA THR A 14 -7.61 3.11 1.61
C THR A 14 -6.12 3.06 1.85
N TYR A 15 -5.31 2.82 0.81
CA TYR A 15 -3.86 2.84 0.96
C TYR A 15 -3.31 4.23 1.27
N VAL A 16 -3.77 5.26 0.55
CA VAL A 16 -3.31 6.65 0.75
C VAL A 16 -3.64 7.12 2.17
N VAL A 17 -4.84 6.82 2.68
CA VAL A 17 -5.23 7.15 4.05
C VAL A 17 -4.37 6.39 5.06
N LEU A 18 -4.19 5.08 4.89
CA LEU A 18 -3.35 4.28 5.77
C LEU A 18 -1.93 4.82 5.81
N TYR A 19 -1.35 5.09 4.64
CA TYR A 19 0.00 5.64 4.49
C TYR A 19 0.13 7.01 5.18
N ALA A 20 -0.82 7.92 4.96
CA ALA A 20 -0.82 9.23 5.61
C ALA A 20 -0.86 9.11 7.13
N VAL A 21 -1.72 8.23 7.67
CA VAL A 21 -1.79 7.96 9.12
C VAL A 21 -0.47 7.39 9.63
N THR A 22 0.14 6.45 8.92
CA THR A 22 1.46 5.88 9.29
C THR A 22 2.53 6.98 9.39
N TRP A 23 2.58 7.90 8.43
CA TRP A 23 3.56 8.99 8.44
C TRP A 23 3.28 10.06 9.49
N VAL A 24 2.01 10.32 9.80
CA VAL A 24 1.66 11.15 10.97
C VAL A 24 2.19 10.50 12.26
N VAL A 25 1.99 9.18 12.44
CA VAL A 25 2.51 8.47 13.62
C VAL A 25 4.04 8.52 13.67
N ILE A 26 4.72 8.28 12.55
CA ILE A 26 6.19 8.38 12.47
C ILE A 26 6.68 9.78 12.89
N GLY A 27 6.09 10.85 12.33
CA GLY A 27 6.44 12.22 12.70
C GLY A 27 6.17 12.53 14.17
N LEU A 28 5.09 11.99 14.75
CA LEU A 28 4.81 12.11 16.19
C LEU A 28 5.84 11.36 17.06
N THR A 29 6.35 10.22 16.61
CA THR A 29 7.35 9.43 17.34
C THR A 29 8.77 9.99 17.23
N LEU A 30 9.09 10.70 16.14
CA LEU A 30 10.39 11.32 15.89
C LEU A 30 10.46 12.79 16.34
N ARG A 31 9.47 13.27 17.12
CA ARG A 31 9.37 14.66 17.63
C ARG A 31 10.61 15.05 18.44
N GLY A 32 11.62 15.55 17.76
CA GLY A 32 12.88 16.01 18.33
C GLY A 32 13.82 16.58 17.29
N ASP A 33 13.84 15.97 16.09
CA ASP A 33 14.93 16.22 15.13
C ASP A 33 14.51 16.99 13.86
N TYR A 34 13.21 17.03 13.51
CA TYR A 34 12.74 17.57 12.22
C TYR A 34 11.58 18.55 12.34
N SER A 35 11.52 19.50 11.41
CA SER A 35 10.40 20.43 11.24
C SER A 35 9.23 19.76 10.51
N PHE A 36 8.01 20.27 10.71
CA PHE A 36 6.80 19.75 10.04
C PHE A 36 6.93 19.63 8.51
N THR A 37 7.63 20.59 7.89
CA THR A 37 7.84 20.61 6.44
C THR A 37 8.81 19.52 5.99
N GLU A 38 9.85 19.23 6.77
CA GLU A 38 10.79 18.14 6.50
C GLU A 38 10.12 16.78 6.65
N ASP A 39 9.33 16.57 7.71
CA ASP A 39 8.55 15.35 7.89
C ASP A 39 7.56 15.11 6.73
N THR A 40 6.86 16.17 6.33
CA THR A 40 5.93 16.12 5.20
C THR A 40 6.65 15.83 3.89
N GLY A 41 7.82 16.43 3.68
CA GLY A 41 8.68 16.20 2.51
C GLY A 41 9.20 14.78 2.45
N LEU A 42 9.70 14.25 3.57
CA LEU A 42 10.16 12.87 3.70
C LEU A 42 9.02 11.88 3.45
N GLY A 43 7.88 12.07 4.09
CA GLY A 43 6.71 11.20 3.90
C GLY A 43 6.21 11.20 2.46
N SER A 44 6.19 12.36 1.80
CA SER A 44 5.81 12.47 0.39
C SER A 44 6.85 11.83 -0.54
N GLY A 45 8.14 12.02 -0.27
CA GLY A 45 9.22 11.39 -1.04
C GLY A 45 9.17 9.85 -0.92
N MET A 46 8.99 9.35 0.30
CA MET A 46 8.81 7.93 0.55
C MET A 46 7.52 7.38 -0.05
N PHE A 47 6.51 8.21 -0.29
CA PHE A 47 5.29 7.76 -0.97
C PHE A 47 5.60 7.41 -2.41
N VAL A 48 6.48 8.16 -3.08
CA VAL A 48 6.88 7.84 -4.46
C VAL A 48 7.70 6.55 -4.51
N ILE A 49 8.59 6.33 -3.54
CA ILE A 49 9.54 5.21 -3.55
C ILE A 49 8.90 3.91 -3.05
N VAL A 50 8.06 3.99 -2.02
CA VAL A 50 7.42 2.83 -1.37
C VAL A 50 5.94 2.75 -1.77
N GLY A 51 5.22 3.86 -1.60
CA GLY A 51 3.78 3.93 -1.83
C GLY A 51 3.35 3.68 -3.28
N GLY A 52 4.02 4.30 -4.23
CA GLY A 52 3.77 4.19 -5.66
C GLY A 52 3.91 2.74 -6.14
N PRO A 53 5.07 2.08 -5.92
CA PRO A 53 5.25 0.68 -6.27
C PRO A 53 4.25 -0.26 -5.60
N THR A 54 3.92 -0.05 -4.32
CA THR A 54 2.86 -0.83 -3.65
C THR A 54 1.51 -0.69 -4.34
N LEU A 55 1.09 0.53 -4.67
CA LEU A 55 -0.17 0.77 -5.37
C LEU A 55 -0.18 0.14 -6.76
N LEU A 56 0.90 0.31 -7.52
CA LEU A 56 1.03 -0.31 -8.84
C LEU A 56 0.93 -1.82 -8.76
N LEU A 57 1.66 -2.43 -7.82
CA LEU A 57 1.60 -3.87 -7.59
C LEU A 57 0.18 -4.32 -7.22
N ALA A 58 -0.50 -3.63 -6.31
CA ALA A 58 -1.86 -3.97 -5.90
C ALA A 58 -2.86 -3.88 -7.06
N LEU A 59 -2.73 -2.87 -7.91
CA LEU A 59 -3.57 -2.69 -9.10
C LEU A 59 -3.32 -3.77 -10.15
N LEU A 60 -2.07 -4.17 -10.36
CA LEU A 60 -1.68 -5.21 -11.33
C LEU A 60 -1.97 -6.63 -10.83
N ALA A 61 -1.86 -6.86 -9.54
CA ALA A 61 -2.13 -8.16 -8.92
C ALA A 61 -3.63 -8.41 -8.73
N GLY A 62 -4.44 -7.37 -8.60
CA GLY A 62 -5.89 -7.46 -8.47
C GLY A 62 -6.60 -8.38 -9.46
N PRO A 63 -6.26 -8.33 -10.76
CA PRO A 63 -6.72 -9.27 -11.78
C PRO A 63 -6.20 -10.70 -11.62
N ALA A 64 -4.98 -10.89 -11.09
CA ALA A 64 -4.34 -12.20 -10.95
C ALA A 64 -4.93 -13.07 -9.83
N HIS A 65 -5.75 -12.48 -8.94
CA HIS A 65 -6.46 -13.20 -7.88
C HIS A 65 -7.36 -14.34 -8.40
N THR A 66 -7.85 -14.28 -9.64
CA THR A 66 -8.75 -15.32 -10.19
C THR A 66 -8.13 -16.71 -10.29
N GLN A 67 -6.81 -16.83 -10.10
CA GLN A 67 -6.08 -18.10 -10.19
C GLN A 67 -5.53 -18.61 -8.84
N MET A 68 -5.76 -17.89 -7.73
CA MET A 68 -5.20 -18.23 -6.42
C MET A 68 -6.19 -18.03 -5.27
N ASP A 69 -6.04 -18.83 -4.22
CA ASP A 69 -6.76 -18.63 -2.96
C ASP A 69 -6.45 -17.25 -2.36
N VAL A 70 -7.47 -16.60 -1.79
CA VAL A 70 -7.40 -15.24 -1.24
C VAL A 70 -6.25 -15.09 -0.23
N THR A 71 -6.06 -16.10 0.62
CA THR A 71 -5.05 -16.09 1.68
C THR A 71 -3.65 -16.16 1.09
N THR A 72 -3.46 -17.03 0.08
CA THR A 72 -2.20 -17.19 -0.64
C THR A 72 -1.85 -15.93 -1.43
N PHE A 73 -2.83 -15.33 -2.09
CA PHE A 73 -2.67 -14.08 -2.82
C PHE A 73 -2.24 -12.93 -1.89
N ARG A 74 -2.89 -12.79 -0.74
CA ARG A 74 -2.54 -11.76 0.26
C ARG A 74 -1.14 -11.93 0.81
N ALA A 75 -0.74 -13.18 1.11
CA ALA A 75 0.62 -13.49 1.56
C ALA A 75 1.67 -13.21 0.47
N ALA A 76 1.39 -13.63 -0.76
CA ALA A 76 2.26 -13.39 -1.92
C ALA A 76 2.42 -11.90 -2.24
N LEU A 77 1.41 -11.07 -1.95
CA LEU A 77 1.49 -9.61 -2.09
C LEU A 77 2.23 -8.92 -0.95
N ALA A 78 2.08 -9.40 0.29
CA ALA A 78 2.72 -8.78 1.44
C ALA A 78 4.25 -8.81 1.31
N PHE A 79 4.82 -9.90 0.80
CA PHE A 79 6.26 -10.06 0.65
C PHE A 79 6.94 -8.96 -0.22
N PRO A 80 6.55 -8.75 -1.49
CA PRO A 80 7.12 -7.68 -2.31
C PRO A 80 6.77 -6.27 -1.80
N MET A 81 5.58 -6.08 -1.18
CA MET A 81 5.24 -4.79 -0.58
C MET A 81 6.17 -4.43 0.58
N VAL A 82 6.48 -5.40 1.45
CA VAL A 82 7.46 -5.23 2.53
C VAL A 82 8.86 -4.96 1.98
N PHE A 83 9.24 -5.64 0.88
CA PHE A 83 10.50 -5.37 0.21
C PHE A 83 10.62 -3.91 -0.24
N PHE A 84 9.55 -3.25 -0.68
CA PHE A 84 9.60 -1.84 -1.04
C PHE A 84 9.94 -0.90 0.13
N ALA A 85 9.75 -1.32 1.39
CA ALA A 85 10.17 -0.54 2.56
C ALA A 85 11.70 -0.58 2.81
N TRP A 86 12.47 -1.36 2.05
CA TRP A 86 13.92 -1.51 2.21
C TRP A 86 14.75 -0.21 2.27
N PRO A 87 14.41 0.93 1.62
CA PRO A 87 15.24 2.13 1.70
C PRO A 87 15.30 2.71 3.12
N LEU A 88 14.29 2.40 3.95
CA LEU A 88 14.24 2.83 5.35
C LEU A 88 15.27 2.11 6.23
N VAL A 89 15.85 0.98 5.78
CA VAL A 89 16.98 0.33 6.46
C VAL A 89 18.21 1.25 6.50
N GLY A 90 18.38 2.09 5.48
CA GLY A 90 19.48 3.05 5.41
C GLY A 90 19.27 4.33 6.25
N ALA A 91 18.08 4.54 6.83
CA ALA A 91 17.71 5.78 7.48
C ALA A 91 18.20 5.91 8.94
N GLY A 92 18.79 4.86 9.52
CA GLY A 92 19.36 4.90 10.87
C GLY A 92 18.35 4.93 12.02
N ALA A 93 17.05 4.99 11.73
CA ALA A 93 15.95 4.91 12.69
C ALA A 93 15.11 3.64 12.44
N PRO A 94 14.90 2.77 13.43
CA PRO A 94 14.10 1.55 13.25
C PRO A 94 12.59 1.81 13.17
N GLU A 95 12.08 2.89 13.76
CA GLU A 95 10.65 3.17 13.86
C GLU A 95 9.98 3.35 12.49
N PRO A 96 10.50 4.19 11.56
CA PRO A 96 9.90 4.34 10.24
C PRO A 96 9.81 3.02 9.48
N LEU A 97 10.84 2.17 9.58
CA LEU A 97 10.85 0.86 8.96
C LEU A 97 9.73 -0.02 9.52
N VAL A 98 9.63 -0.14 10.85
CA VAL A 98 8.59 -0.97 11.50
C VAL A 98 7.19 -0.48 11.12
N PHE A 99 6.93 0.82 11.24
CA PHE A 99 5.62 1.39 10.90
C PHE A 99 5.28 1.22 9.41
N GLN A 100 6.26 1.40 8.52
CA GLN A 100 6.05 1.19 7.09
C GLN A 100 5.76 -0.29 6.78
N VAL A 101 6.49 -1.23 7.37
CA VAL A 101 6.26 -2.68 7.22
C VAL A 101 4.86 -3.06 7.70
N LEU A 102 4.46 -2.57 8.88
CA LEU A 102 3.11 -2.79 9.42
C LEU A 102 2.03 -2.20 8.51
N CYS A 103 2.25 -1.02 7.92
CA CYS A 103 1.36 -0.43 6.92
C CYS A 103 1.20 -1.36 5.70
N GLN A 104 2.30 -1.89 5.15
CA GLN A 104 2.25 -2.81 4.01
C GLN A 104 1.47 -4.10 4.33
N ILE A 105 1.75 -4.70 5.49
CA ILE A 105 1.08 -5.93 5.94
C ILE A 105 -0.40 -5.65 6.19
N ALA A 106 -0.74 -4.57 6.89
CA ALA A 106 -2.13 -4.20 7.18
C ALA A 106 -2.92 -4.00 5.89
N PHE A 107 -2.33 -3.33 4.91
CA PHE A 107 -2.93 -3.13 3.60
C PHE A 107 -3.15 -4.47 2.87
N ALA A 108 -2.09 -5.26 2.68
CA ALA A 108 -2.14 -6.51 1.93
C ALA A 108 -3.08 -7.55 2.58
N ALA A 109 -2.98 -7.74 3.89
CA ALA A 109 -3.66 -8.82 4.60
C ALA A 109 -5.12 -8.51 4.94
N TYR A 110 -5.49 -7.24 5.19
CA TYR A 110 -6.80 -6.90 5.75
C TYR A 110 -7.60 -5.92 4.90
N LEU A 111 -6.96 -4.93 4.28
CA LEU A 111 -7.66 -3.77 3.71
C LEU A 111 -7.82 -3.82 2.19
N MET A 112 -6.95 -4.56 1.48
CA MET A 112 -7.04 -4.68 0.03
C MET A 112 -8.31 -5.44 -0.38
N PRO A 113 -9.18 -4.83 -1.20
CA PRO A 113 -10.36 -5.50 -1.73
C PRO A 113 -9.92 -6.49 -2.83
N ALA A 114 -9.88 -7.79 -2.50
CA ALA A 114 -9.59 -8.86 -3.43
C ALA A 114 -10.82 -9.80 -3.55
N PRO A 115 -11.26 -10.16 -4.78
CA PRO A 115 -10.74 -9.76 -6.10
C PRO A 115 -11.17 -8.35 -6.53
N LEU A 116 -10.28 -7.65 -7.25
CA LEU A 116 -10.57 -6.33 -7.83
C LEU A 116 -11.53 -6.41 -9.03
N VAL A 117 -11.43 -7.48 -9.83
CA VAL A 117 -12.31 -7.77 -10.96
C VAL A 117 -13.22 -8.96 -10.59
N PRO A 118 -14.56 -8.83 -10.69
CA PRO A 118 -15.47 -9.95 -10.45
C PRO A 118 -15.31 -11.06 -11.49
N GLU A 119 -15.38 -12.33 -11.08
CA GLU A 119 -15.26 -13.53 -11.95
C GLU A 119 -16.29 -13.55 -13.11
N ASN A 120 -17.45 -12.93 -12.93
CA ASN A 120 -18.54 -12.92 -13.90
C ASN A 120 -18.43 -11.79 -14.95
N TRP A 121 -17.24 -11.22 -15.14
CA TRP A 121 -17.05 -10.15 -16.11
C TRP A 121 -16.96 -10.72 -17.52
N THR A 122 -18.11 -10.84 -18.19
CA THR A 122 -18.15 -11.00 -19.65
C THR A 122 -18.03 -9.62 -20.31
N PRO A 123 -17.01 -9.39 -21.16
CA PRO A 123 -17.00 -8.20 -21.99
C PRO A 123 -18.24 -8.25 -22.89
N LYS A 124 -19.13 -7.25 -22.78
CA LYS A 124 -20.25 -7.12 -23.73
C LYS A 124 -19.66 -7.03 -25.14
N PRO A 125 -20.07 -7.88 -26.09
CA PRO A 125 -19.69 -7.68 -27.49
C PRO A 125 -20.22 -6.32 -27.94
N ARG A 126 -19.34 -5.53 -28.58
CA ARG A 126 -19.69 -4.26 -29.23
C ARG A 126 -20.43 -4.52 -30.53
#